data_AF-A0A2J6HEP4-F1
#
_entry.id   AF-A0A2J6HEP4-F1
#
_cell.length_a   1.000
_cell.length_b   1.000
_cell.length_c   1.000
_cell.angle_alpha   90.00
_cell.angle_beta   90.00
_cell.angle_gamma   90.00
#
_symmetry.space_group_name_H-M   'P 1'
#
loop_
_entity.id
_entity.type
_entity.pdbx_description
1 polymer ?
#
loop_
_entity_poly.entity_id
_entity_poly.type
_entity_poly.pdbx_seq_one_letter_code
_entity_poly.pdbx_strand_id
1 'polypeptide(L)'
;MTKFETKTTSKIQIMRKLKLLLGAALLPVFLACGGGSDKSDNTGDSDSTNTEDVSENDGGIDPFKDFPKDKITANAGDYILTPSVNWQRDATEKGPDEVNFIFYKATLADVGDTYSKVDFISEKSVDIPNYMIIPIKSEQTVKVGDIVLTWWQSGSGMQRAIVTDASDPNAPIVNYIDIDWDNPAKNKEGIGIGQQTEQIDASTFHVITGKWQSGTTVAAKDGSDYKAVTIIKVSGEKVLTIGFGGAMKVYNKSDCTAIEIRPNVKAGDEVQAPWVGKFVNTTVIKVDQKFGRVWCEDPYSDDPMVIPFGDVTTGLDI
;
A
#
# COMPACT_ATOMS: atom_id res chain seq x y z
N MET A 1 35.20 -57.85 17.01
CA MET A 1 34.36 -57.41 18.15
C MET A 1 34.93 -56.06 18.58
N THR A 2 34.28 -54.90 18.49
CA THR A 2 32.85 -54.54 18.35
C THR A 2 32.81 -53.11 17.81
N LYS A 3 31.93 -52.82 16.84
CA LYS A 3 31.65 -51.46 16.32
C LYS A 3 30.84 -50.67 17.35
N PHE A 4 31.09 -49.37 17.47
CA PHE A 4 30.14 -48.40 18.02
C PHE A 4 29.76 -47.41 16.93
N GLU A 5 28.53 -47.55 16.42
CA GLU A 5 27.78 -46.51 15.73
C GLU A 5 27.03 -45.69 16.77
N THR A 6 27.00 -44.37 16.63
CA THR A 6 26.00 -43.52 17.30
C THR A 6 25.25 -42.71 16.26
N LYS A 7 24.01 -43.16 16.01
CA LYS A 7 22.94 -42.38 15.39
C LYS A 7 22.49 -41.31 16.39
N THR A 8 22.33 -40.07 15.94
CA THR A 8 21.36 -39.15 16.53
C THR A 8 20.53 -38.53 15.42
N THR A 9 19.29 -39.00 15.32
CA THR A 9 18.23 -38.48 14.46
C THR A 9 17.09 -38.12 15.39
N SER A 10 16.71 -36.85 15.50
CA SER A 10 15.35 -36.46 15.95
C SER A 10 15.13 -34.96 15.83
N LYS A 11 13.94 -34.59 15.35
CA LYS A 11 13.30 -33.26 15.32
C LYS A 11 13.50 -32.37 14.08
N ILE A 12 13.28 -32.93 12.88
CA ILE A 12 12.73 -32.16 11.76
C ILE A 12 11.68 -33.02 11.07
N GLN A 13 10.45 -32.95 11.56
CA GLN A 13 9.22 -33.33 10.85
C GLN A 13 8.05 -32.99 11.76
N ILE A 14 7.28 -31.97 11.39
CA ILE A 14 5.82 -31.81 11.52
C ILE A 14 5.55 -30.32 11.30
N MET A 15 5.25 -29.98 10.05
CA MET A 15 4.26 -28.98 9.64
C MET A 15 4.25 -28.94 8.11
N ARG A 16 3.77 -30.05 7.53
CA ARG A 16 3.37 -30.10 6.12
C ARG A 16 1.85 -30.12 6.09
N LYS A 17 1.28 -29.17 5.35
CA LYS A 17 -0.11 -29.08 4.88
C LYS A 17 -1.13 -28.54 5.90
N LEU A 18 -1.30 -27.22 5.91
CA LEU A 18 -2.61 -26.63 6.20
C LEU A 18 -3.09 -25.91 4.93
N LYS A 19 -3.96 -26.60 4.19
CA LYS A 19 -4.76 -25.99 3.12
C LYS A 19 -5.90 -25.22 3.80
N LEU A 20 -5.87 -23.90 3.81
CA LEU A 20 -7.03 -23.10 4.20
C LEU A 20 -8.07 -23.12 3.08
N LEU A 21 -9.16 -23.83 3.31
CA LEU A 21 -10.42 -23.70 2.58
C LEU A 21 -11.27 -22.68 3.34
N LEU A 22 -11.38 -21.44 2.83
CA LEU A 22 -12.42 -20.51 3.27
C LEU A 22 -13.73 -20.89 2.54
N GLY A 23 -14.56 -21.67 3.23
CA GLY A 23 -15.94 -21.91 2.87
C GLY A 23 -16.85 -20.84 3.47
N ALA A 24 -17.57 -20.11 2.62
CA ALA A 24 -18.58 -19.15 3.00
C ALA A 24 -19.79 -19.83 3.69
N ALA A 25 -20.28 -19.24 4.77
CA ALA A 25 -21.60 -19.54 5.32
C ALA A 25 -22.27 -18.24 5.78
N LEU A 26 -23.18 -17.76 4.94
CA LEU A 26 -24.22 -16.77 5.24
C LEU A 26 -25.22 -17.36 6.24
N LEU A 27 -25.53 -16.65 7.32
CA LEU A 27 -26.76 -16.83 8.09
C LEU A 27 -27.36 -15.45 8.43
N PRO A 28 -28.63 -15.19 8.06
CA PRO A 28 -29.33 -13.97 8.43
C PRO A 28 -30.01 -14.14 9.80
N VAL A 29 -29.90 -13.14 10.68
CA VAL A 29 -30.74 -13.02 11.87
C VAL A 29 -31.64 -11.80 11.70
N PHE A 30 -32.91 -12.06 11.43
CA PHE A 30 -34.01 -11.13 11.63
C PHE A 30 -34.31 -11.04 13.12
N LEU A 31 -34.30 -9.83 13.69
CA LEU A 31 -35.16 -9.47 14.82
C LEU A 31 -35.71 -8.07 14.59
N ALA A 32 -37.03 -8.01 14.65
CA ALA A 32 -37.86 -6.84 14.49
C ALA A 32 -38.39 -6.35 15.86
N CYS A 33 -38.94 -5.13 15.82
CA CYS A 33 -39.98 -4.54 16.68
C CYS A 33 -39.60 -3.58 17.81
N GLY A 34 -40.27 -2.42 17.75
CA GLY A 34 -40.65 -1.53 18.85
C GLY A 34 -39.85 -0.22 18.85
N GLY A 35 -40.34 0.95 18.42
CA GLY A 35 -41.71 1.46 18.37
C GLY A 35 -42.08 2.09 19.71
N GLY A 36 -41.89 3.42 19.84
CA GLY A 36 -42.29 4.16 21.03
C GLY A 36 -41.82 5.63 21.00
N SER A 37 -42.67 6.49 20.45
CA SER A 37 -42.62 7.95 20.55
C SER A 37 -43.05 8.43 21.93
N ASP A 38 -42.36 9.43 22.49
CA ASP A 38 -43.03 10.51 23.24
C ASP A 38 -42.18 11.79 23.29
N LYS A 39 -42.83 12.90 22.93
CA LYS A 39 -42.39 14.28 23.13
C LYS A 39 -42.84 14.73 24.52
N SER A 40 -41.97 15.40 25.26
CA SER A 40 -42.39 16.48 26.17
C SER A 40 -41.22 17.42 26.39
N ASP A 41 -41.42 18.67 25.96
CA ASP A 41 -40.61 19.82 26.34
C ASP A 41 -40.70 20.05 27.85
N ASN A 42 -39.58 20.46 28.47
CA ASN A 42 -39.64 21.56 29.43
C ASN A 42 -38.32 22.31 29.52
N THR A 43 -38.47 23.61 29.62
CA THR A 43 -37.49 24.69 29.57
C THR A 43 -36.78 24.85 30.91
N GLY A 44 -35.49 25.23 30.92
CA GLY A 44 -34.83 25.63 32.18
C GLY A 44 -33.31 25.73 32.17
N ASP A 45 -32.83 26.88 31.67
CA ASP A 45 -31.72 27.69 32.17
C ASP A 45 -30.25 27.23 32.12
N SER A 46 -29.43 28.26 31.93
CA SER A 46 -28.02 28.38 31.61
C SER A 46 -27.08 27.88 32.71
N ASP A 47 -26.07 27.10 32.32
CA ASP A 47 -24.73 27.27 32.90
C ASP A 47 -23.65 26.98 31.84
N SER A 48 -22.77 27.97 31.66
CA SER A 48 -21.70 27.97 30.66
C SER A 48 -20.46 27.34 31.28
N THR A 49 -20.18 26.10 30.88
CA THR A 49 -18.87 25.49 31.08
C THR A 49 -18.23 25.31 29.72
N ASN A 50 -17.11 26.02 29.50
CA ASN A 50 -16.25 25.89 28.32
C ASN A 50 -15.80 24.43 28.20
N THR A 51 -16.48 23.69 27.33
CA THR A 51 -15.99 22.44 26.79
C THR A 51 -15.30 22.80 25.48
N GLU A 52 -14.03 22.42 25.35
CA GLU A 52 -13.28 22.52 24.11
C GLU A 52 -14.12 21.92 22.97
N ASP A 53 -14.28 22.69 21.89
CA ASP A 53 -14.92 22.27 20.65
C ASP A 53 -14.21 21.02 20.12
N VAL A 54 -14.71 19.85 20.49
CA VAL A 54 -14.52 18.64 19.70
C VAL A 54 -15.40 18.86 18.48
N SER A 55 -14.79 19.27 17.37
CA SER A 55 -15.48 19.48 16.10
C SER A 55 -16.32 18.24 15.79
N GLU A 56 -17.64 18.39 15.88
CA GLU A 56 -18.60 17.43 15.35
C GLU A 56 -18.22 17.13 13.89
N ASN A 57 -18.28 15.85 13.55
CA ASN A 57 -18.04 15.35 12.21
C ASN A 57 -19.01 16.06 11.26
N ASP A 58 -18.52 16.85 10.31
CA ASP A 58 -19.35 17.57 9.32
C ASP A 58 -20.01 16.63 8.28
N GLY A 59 -19.91 15.31 8.50
CA GLY A 59 -20.46 14.26 7.64
C GLY A 59 -19.61 13.99 6.39
N GLY A 60 -18.53 14.73 6.16
CA GLY A 60 -17.60 14.52 5.06
C GLY A 60 -16.66 13.35 5.29
N ILE A 61 -16.10 12.79 4.22
CA ILE A 61 -15.04 11.76 4.30
C ILE A 61 -13.77 12.44 4.85
N ASP A 62 -13.28 12.03 6.03
CA ASP A 62 -12.03 12.54 6.61
C ASP A 62 -11.43 11.56 7.65
N PRO A 63 -10.90 10.40 7.23
CA PRO A 63 -10.43 9.36 8.15
C PRO A 63 -9.18 9.74 8.95
N PHE A 64 -8.39 10.72 8.48
CA PHE A 64 -7.18 11.22 9.16
C PHE A 64 -7.30 12.72 9.42
N LYS A 65 -8.22 13.11 10.31
CA LYS A 65 -8.61 14.51 10.57
C LYS A 65 -7.43 15.48 10.76
N ASP A 66 -6.41 15.04 11.50
CA ASP A 66 -5.22 15.85 11.83
C ASP A 66 -4.15 15.88 10.74
N PHE A 67 -4.33 15.15 9.64
CA PHE A 67 -3.39 15.15 8.53
C PHE A 67 -3.62 16.39 7.63
N PRO A 68 -2.57 17.14 7.24
CA PRO A 68 -2.72 18.31 6.39
C PRO A 68 -3.38 17.98 5.05
N LYS A 69 -4.37 18.79 4.68
CA LYS A 69 -5.17 18.64 3.46
C LYS A 69 -4.64 19.51 2.31
N ASP A 70 -3.33 19.70 2.22
CA ASP A 70 -2.72 20.64 1.27
C ASP A 70 -3.17 20.38 -0.17
N LYS A 71 -3.34 21.46 -0.95
CA LYS A 71 -3.72 21.40 -2.36
C LYS A 71 -2.82 20.45 -3.16
N ILE A 72 -3.43 19.62 -3.99
CA ILE A 72 -2.70 18.74 -4.93
C ILE A 72 -2.35 19.46 -6.23
N THR A 73 -1.26 19.03 -6.86
CA THR A 73 -0.90 19.45 -8.21
C THR A 73 -1.42 18.41 -9.20
N ALA A 74 -2.57 18.70 -9.79
CA ALA A 74 -3.26 17.89 -10.80
C ALA A 74 -4.25 18.77 -11.57
N ASN A 75 -4.78 18.27 -12.67
CA ASN A 75 -5.84 18.89 -13.45
C ASN A 75 -7.12 18.05 -13.40
N ALA A 76 -8.26 18.69 -13.59
CA ALA A 76 -9.51 17.97 -13.86
C ALA A 76 -9.33 17.08 -15.11
N GLY A 77 -9.82 15.85 -15.04
CA GLY A 77 -9.64 14.81 -16.04
C GLY A 77 -8.42 13.91 -15.82
N ASP A 78 -7.45 14.29 -14.97
CA ASP A 78 -6.30 13.45 -14.68
C ASP A 78 -6.73 12.15 -13.97
N TYR A 79 -5.99 11.08 -14.25
CA TYR A 79 -6.08 9.87 -13.45
C TYR A 79 -5.45 10.09 -12.07
N ILE A 80 -6.06 9.47 -11.07
CA ILE A 80 -5.56 9.46 -9.69
C ILE A 80 -5.62 8.06 -9.11
N LEU A 81 -4.92 7.86 -8.00
CA LEU A 81 -5.10 6.71 -7.12
C LEU A 81 -5.69 7.18 -5.80
N THR A 82 -6.75 6.52 -5.33
CA THR A 82 -7.42 6.79 -4.05
C THR A 82 -8.10 5.51 -3.55
N PRO A 83 -8.33 5.32 -2.25
CA PRO A 83 -9.05 4.15 -1.78
C PRO A 83 -10.51 4.12 -2.24
N SER A 84 -11.15 2.95 -2.22
CA SER A 84 -12.59 2.84 -2.46
C SER A 84 -13.39 3.80 -1.56
N VAL A 85 -14.39 4.47 -2.13
CA VAL A 85 -15.20 5.46 -1.40
C VAL A 85 -15.83 4.89 -0.13
N ASN A 86 -16.29 3.63 -0.15
CA ASN A 86 -16.91 3.00 1.02
C ASN A 86 -15.92 2.78 2.16
N TRP A 87 -14.68 2.38 1.87
CA TRP A 87 -13.67 2.23 2.91
C TRP A 87 -13.26 3.56 3.52
N GLN A 88 -13.24 4.64 2.74
CA GLN A 88 -12.97 5.97 3.28
C GLN A 88 -14.11 6.44 4.20
N ARG A 89 -15.38 6.16 3.84
CA ARG A 89 -16.54 6.42 4.70
C ARG A 89 -16.49 5.59 5.99
N ASP A 90 -16.28 4.28 5.86
CA ASP A 90 -16.16 3.36 6.98
C ASP A 90 -15.04 3.81 7.94
N ALA A 91 -13.88 4.19 7.41
CA ALA A 91 -12.76 4.66 8.22
C ALA A 91 -13.01 6.01 8.90
N THR A 92 -13.84 6.86 8.28
CA THR A 92 -14.26 8.13 8.89
C THR A 92 -15.20 7.90 10.07
N GLU A 93 -16.08 6.90 9.96
CA GLU A 93 -17.06 6.56 10.99
C GLU A 93 -16.46 5.73 12.14
N LYS A 94 -15.67 4.70 11.78
CA LYS A 94 -15.20 3.67 12.71
C LYS A 94 -13.78 3.90 13.21
N GLY A 95 -13.00 4.71 12.51
CA GLY A 95 -11.56 4.86 12.71
C GLY A 95 -10.75 4.20 11.58
N PRO A 96 -9.63 4.81 11.17
CA PRO A 96 -8.79 4.28 10.08
C PRO A 96 -8.07 2.97 10.41
N ASP A 97 -7.95 2.62 11.69
CA ASP A 97 -7.37 1.39 12.20
C ASP A 97 -8.30 0.17 12.09
N GLU A 98 -9.61 0.39 11.94
CA GLU A 98 -10.63 -0.66 11.77
C GLU A 98 -10.88 -1.03 10.30
N VAL A 99 -10.17 -0.40 9.37
CA VAL A 99 -10.39 -0.54 7.93
C VAL A 99 -9.09 -0.83 7.19
N ASN A 100 -9.14 -1.80 6.27
CA ASN A 100 -8.07 -2.06 5.32
C ASN A 100 -8.36 -1.35 4.00
N PHE A 101 -7.34 -0.67 3.46
CA PHE A 101 -7.47 0.13 2.25
C PHE A 101 -6.80 -0.56 1.07
N ILE A 102 -7.39 -0.38 -0.11
CA ILE A 102 -6.74 -0.63 -1.40
C ILE A 102 -6.95 0.61 -2.27
N PHE A 103 -5.86 1.13 -2.83
CA PHE A 103 -5.91 2.28 -3.72
C PHE A 103 -6.26 1.82 -5.14
N TYR A 104 -7.28 2.42 -5.74
CA TYR A 104 -7.75 2.13 -7.09
C TYR A 104 -7.63 3.35 -7.98
N LYS A 105 -7.67 3.13 -9.30
CA LYS A 105 -7.80 4.22 -10.27
C LYS A 105 -9.14 4.92 -10.08
N ALA A 106 -9.12 6.25 -10.13
CA ALA A 106 -10.29 7.10 -10.29
C ALA A 106 -9.91 8.28 -11.19
N THR A 107 -10.87 9.15 -11.49
CA THR A 107 -10.64 10.38 -12.27
C THR A 107 -10.92 11.59 -11.39
N LEU A 108 -10.07 12.60 -11.49
CA LEU A 108 -10.26 13.87 -10.81
C LEU A 108 -11.30 14.69 -11.57
N ALA A 109 -12.44 15.01 -10.96
CA ALA A 109 -13.49 15.80 -11.58
C ALA A 109 -13.25 17.30 -11.43
N ASP A 110 -12.76 17.73 -10.25
CA ASP A 110 -12.41 19.13 -9.96
C ASP A 110 -11.38 19.20 -8.83
N VAL A 111 -10.54 20.24 -8.83
CA VAL A 111 -9.43 20.40 -7.87
C VAL A 111 -9.74 21.54 -6.90
N GLY A 112 -10.03 21.18 -5.65
CA GLY A 112 -10.20 22.15 -4.58
C GLY A 112 -8.96 22.31 -3.71
N ASP A 113 -9.01 23.29 -2.81
CA ASP A 113 -7.86 23.65 -1.97
C ASP A 113 -7.57 22.61 -0.88
N THR A 114 -8.61 21.99 -0.30
CA THR A 114 -8.49 20.97 0.75
C THR A 114 -9.15 19.63 0.41
N TYR A 115 -10.26 19.70 -0.32
CA TYR A 115 -10.97 18.55 -0.86
C TYR A 115 -11.03 18.71 -2.37
N SER A 116 -10.94 17.59 -3.10
CA SER A 116 -11.15 17.55 -4.54
C SER A 116 -12.31 16.64 -4.87
N LYS A 117 -13.00 16.93 -5.97
CA LYS A 117 -14.10 16.09 -6.45
C LYS A 117 -13.54 14.93 -7.25
N VAL A 118 -13.92 13.73 -6.87
CA VAL A 118 -13.44 12.49 -7.50
C VAL A 118 -14.60 11.72 -8.10
N ASP A 119 -14.37 11.28 -9.34
CA ASP A 119 -15.23 10.34 -10.05
C ASP A 119 -14.70 8.92 -9.87
N PHE A 120 -15.32 8.19 -8.96
CA PHE A 120 -15.15 6.76 -8.81
C PHE A 120 -15.89 6.00 -9.92
N ILE A 121 -15.64 4.68 -10.00
CA ILE A 121 -16.42 3.79 -10.87
C ILE A 121 -17.88 3.70 -10.36
N SER A 122 -18.07 3.63 -9.04
CA SER A 122 -19.37 3.43 -8.39
C SER A 122 -20.16 4.72 -8.17
N GLU A 123 -19.49 5.86 -8.07
CA GLU A 123 -20.09 7.12 -7.64
C GLU A 123 -19.32 8.30 -8.26
N LYS A 124 -20.01 9.40 -8.54
CA LYS A 124 -19.44 10.57 -9.23
C LYS A 124 -19.40 11.77 -8.31
N SER A 125 -18.40 12.62 -8.53
CA SER A 125 -18.25 13.93 -7.89
C SER A 125 -18.30 13.88 -6.36
N VAL A 126 -17.61 12.90 -5.78
CA VAL A 126 -17.49 12.75 -4.32
C VAL A 126 -16.35 13.64 -3.82
N ASP A 127 -16.58 14.41 -2.76
CA ASP A 127 -15.54 15.21 -2.12
C ASP A 127 -14.59 14.30 -1.31
N ILE A 128 -13.31 14.30 -1.69
CA ILE A 128 -12.26 13.48 -1.08
C ILE A 128 -11.14 14.40 -0.56
N PRO A 129 -10.65 14.21 0.69
CA PRO A 129 -9.51 14.96 1.19
C PRO A 129 -8.29 14.80 0.28
N ASN A 130 -7.63 15.92 -0.02
CA ASN A 130 -6.48 15.95 -0.92
C ASN A 130 -5.32 15.03 -0.49
N TYR A 131 -5.21 14.69 0.79
CA TYR A 131 -4.20 13.74 1.28
C TYR A 131 -4.48 12.28 0.93
N MET A 132 -5.73 11.93 0.59
CA MET A 132 -6.14 10.59 0.15
C MET A 132 -5.95 10.36 -1.35
N ILE A 133 -5.56 11.42 -2.08
CA ILE A 133 -5.42 11.41 -3.53
C ILE A 133 -3.93 11.39 -3.88
N ILE A 134 -3.52 10.41 -4.67
CA ILE A 134 -2.22 10.38 -5.33
C ILE A 134 -2.43 10.73 -6.81
N PRO A 135 -2.01 11.94 -7.26
CA PRO A 135 -2.06 12.30 -8.67
C PRO A 135 -1.15 11.41 -9.52
N ILE A 136 -1.67 10.98 -10.68
CA ILE A 136 -0.84 10.39 -11.74
C ILE A 136 -0.54 11.49 -12.75
N LYS A 137 0.73 11.90 -12.82
CA LYS A 137 1.18 12.97 -13.73
C LYS A 137 1.00 12.51 -15.17
N SER A 138 0.22 13.25 -15.94
CA SER A 138 0.05 13.03 -17.37
C SER A 138 1.31 13.42 -18.17
N GLU A 139 1.41 12.91 -19.40
CA GLU A 139 2.42 13.31 -20.39
C GLU A 139 3.88 13.06 -20.01
N GLN A 140 4.13 12.11 -19.09
CA GLN A 140 5.50 11.70 -18.76
C GLN A 140 6.04 10.67 -19.75
N THR A 141 7.34 10.76 -20.04
CA THR A 141 8.10 9.78 -20.83
C THR A 141 9.06 9.00 -19.95
N VAL A 142 9.32 7.74 -20.27
CA VAL A 142 10.23 6.87 -19.50
C VAL A 142 11.40 6.33 -20.31
N LYS A 143 12.36 5.73 -19.59
CA LYS A 143 13.44 4.91 -20.13
C LYS A 143 13.39 3.51 -19.54
N VAL A 144 14.00 2.55 -20.23
CA VAL A 144 14.20 1.20 -19.69
C VAL A 144 14.89 1.27 -18.34
N GLY A 145 14.35 0.52 -17.39
CA GLY A 145 14.75 0.48 -16.00
C GLY A 145 13.93 1.40 -15.13
N ASP A 146 13.37 2.52 -15.59
CA ASP A 146 12.63 3.48 -14.73
C ASP A 146 11.56 2.79 -13.88
N ILE A 147 11.39 3.25 -12.64
CA ILE A 147 10.32 2.79 -11.77
C ILE A 147 9.21 3.83 -11.81
N VAL A 148 7.99 3.38 -12.06
CA VAL A 148 6.80 4.22 -12.18
C VAL A 148 5.75 3.78 -11.15
N LEU A 149 4.93 4.72 -10.69
CA LEU A 149 3.70 4.42 -9.98
C LEU A 149 2.52 4.45 -10.95
N THR A 150 1.68 3.43 -10.88
CA THR A 150 0.46 3.28 -11.70
C THR A 150 -0.54 2.41 -10.93
N TRP A 151 -1.54 1.87 -11.62
CA TRP A 151 -2.35 0.74 -11.16
C TRP A 151 -2.10 -0.47 -12.05
N TRP A 152 -2.43 -1.67 -11.59
CA TRP A 152 -2.41 -2.86 -12.45
C TRP A 152 -3.49 -2.74 -13.54
N GLN A 153 -3.12 -2.45 -14.79
CA GLN A 153 -4.08 -2.08 -15.84
C GLN A 153 -4.96 -3.24 -16.31
N SER A 154 -4.39 -4.44 -16.43
CA SER A 154 -5.14 -5.68 -16.67
C SER A 154 -5.81 -6.26 -15.41
N GLY A 155 -5.69 -5.59 -14.26
CA GLY A 155 -6.31 -5.98 -13.01
C GLY A 155 -6.79 -4.79 -12.19
N SER A 156 -6.34 -4.69 -10.94
CA SER A 156 -6.71 -3.58 -10.06
C SER A 156 -5.65 -3.32 -9.00
N GLY A 157 -5.74 -2.16 -8.35
CA GLY A 157 -4.86 -1.79 -7.24
C GLY A 157 -3.66 -0.97 -7.70
N MET A 158 -3.22 -0.04 -6.84
CA MET A 158 -1.95 0.68 -6.96
C MET A 158 -0.79 -0.29 -7.08
N GLN A 159 0.16 0.03 -7.96
CA GLN A 159 1.36 -0.75 -8.23
C GLN A 159 2.52 0.16 -8.58
N ARG A 160 3.71 -0.17 -8.08
CA ARG A 160 4.96 0.18 -8.73
C ARG A 160 5.21 -0.79 -9.88
N ALA A 161 5.79 -0.28 -10.95
CA ALA A 161 6.24 -1.10 -12.07
C ALA A 161 7.61 -0.64 -12.56
N ILE A 162 8.41 -1.58 -13.06
CA ILE A 162 9.69 -1.29 -13.71
C ILE A 162 9.52 -1.35 -15.23
N VAL A 163 10.08 -0.37 -15.92
CA VAL A 163 10.05 -0.29 -17.39
C VAL A 163 11.01 -1.31 -17.99
N THR A 164 10.49 -2.22 -18.79
CA THR A 164 11.24 -3.30 -19.45
C THR A 164 11.48 -3.03 -20.94
N ASP A 165 10.60 -2.26 -21.59
CA ASP A 165 10.75 -1.75 -22.94
C ASP A 165 10.20 -0.31 -23.01
N ALA A 166 10.94 0.60 -23.63
CA ALA A 166 10.57 2.00 -23.83
C ALA A 166 10.68 2.43 -25.30
N SER A 167 10.48 1.48 -26.23
CA SER A 167 10.42 1.75 -27.68
C SER A 167 9.33 2.78 -28.02
N ASP A 168 8.22 2.75 -27.28
CA ASP A 168 7.32 3.90 -27.11
C ASP A 168 7.44 4.40 -25.65
N PRO A 169 8.12 5.52 -25.40
CA PRO A 169 8.35 6.00 -24.04
C PRO A 169 7.08 6.60 -23.38
N ASN A 170 6.01 6.83 -24.14
CA ASN A 170 4.73 7.28 -23.59
C ASN A 170 3.82 6.10 -23.24
N ALA A 171 3.99 4.94 -23.88
CA ALA A 171 3.23 3.72 -23.62
C ALA A 171 4.17 2.51 -23.46
N PRO A 172 4.98 2.49 -22.39
CA PRO A 172 6.04 1.50 -22.22
C PRO A 172 5.51 0.10 -21.88
N ILE A 173 6.36 -0.91 -22.04
CA ILE A 173 6.12 -2.25 -21.50
C ILE A 173 6.76 -2.33 -20.11
N VAL A 174 6.01 -2.74 -19.10
CA VAL A 174 6.44 -2.80 -17.70
C VAL A 174 6.24 -4.18 -17.08
N ASN A 175 6.97 -4.47 -16.00
CA ASN A 175 6.65 -5.54 -15.06
C ASN A 175 6.21 -4.91 -13.73
N TYR A 176 5.06 -5.33 -13.19
CA TYR A 176 4.60 -4.85 -11.89
C TYR A 176 5.43 -5.47 -10.79
N ILE A 177 6.07 -4.63 -9.98
CA ILE A 177 7.03 -5.08 -8.97
C ILE A 177 6.38 -5.30 -7.60
N ASP A 178 5.14 -4.88 -7.36
CA ASP A 178 4.45 -5.16 -6.09
C ASP A 178 3.58 -6.44 -6.13
N ILE A 179 3.46 -7.09 -7.30
CA ILE A 179 2.84 -8.41 -7.41
C ILE A 179 3.88 -9.48 -7.05
N ASP A 180 3.54 -10.41 -6.17
CA ASP A 180 4.44 -11.50 -5.78
C ASP A 180 4.95 -12.28 -7.01
N TRP A 181 6.26 -12.54 -7.06
CA TRP A 181 6.91 -13.19 -8.20
C TRP A 181 6.36 -14.60 -8.47
N ASP A 182 6.00 -15.31 -7.41
CA ASP A 182 5.45 -16.66 -7.40
C ASP A 182 3.93 -16.68 -7.21
N ASN A 183 3.25 -15.54 -7.44
CA ASN A 183 1.80 -15.45 -7.36
C ASN A 183 1.16 -16.62 -8.14
N PRO A 184 0.23 -17.37 -7.53
CA PRO A 184 -0.31 -18.59 -8.14
C PRO A 184 -1.18 -18.30 -9.37
N ALA A 185 -1.67 -17.07 -9.55
CA ALA A 185 -2.44 -16.68 -10.70
C ALA A 185 -1.57 -16.59 -11.96
N LYS A 186 -2.16 -16.99 -13.09
CA LYS A 186 -1.51 -17.03 -14.39
C LYS A 186 -2.37 -16.34 -15.44
N ASN A 187 -1.72 -15.75 -16.44
CA ASN A 187 -2.40 -15.27 -17.63
C ASN A 187 -2.83 -16.43 -18.55
N LYS A 188 -3.43 -16.10 -19.69
CA LYS A 188 -3.99 -17.09 -20.63
C LYS A 188 -2.91 -17.97 -21.27
N GLU A 189 -1.68 -17.46 -21.32
CA GLU A 189 -0.49 -18.12 -21.84
C GLU A 189 0.23 -18.99 -20.77
N GLY A 190 -0.29 -19.02 -19.54
CA GLY A 190 0.27 -19.80 -18.43
C GLY A 190 1.47 -19.16 -17.73
N ILE A 191 1.76 -17.88 -18.01
CA ILE A 191 2.81 -17.09 -17.36
C ILE A 191 2.25 -16.55 -16.04
N GLY A 192 3.02 -16.64 -14.96
CA GLY A 192 2.62 -16.11 -13.64
C GLY A 192 2.46 -14.59 -13.69
N ILE A 193 1.44 -14.05 -13.02
CA ILE A 193 1.12 -12.62 -13.11
C ILE A 193 2.21 -11.71 -12.49
N GLY A 194 3.07 -12.22 -11.59
CA GLY A 194 4.25 -11.48 -11.11
C GLY A 194 5.42 -11.46 -12.10
N GLN A 195 5.40 -12.35 -13.10
CA GLN A 195 6.46 -12.53 -14.10
C GLN A 195 6.09 -11.96 -15.46
N GLN A 196 4.81 -11.67 -15.68
CA GLN A 196 4.33 -11.12 -16.94
C GLN A 196 4.77 -9.67 -17.12
N THR A 197 4.84 -9.25 -18.37
CA THR A 197 4.99 -7.85 -18.75
C THR A 197 3.75 -7.36 -19.46
N GLU A 198 3.41 -6.09 -19.29
CA GLU A 198 2.22 -5.47 -19.88
C GLU A 198 2.59 -4.11 -20.48
N GLN A 199 2.05 -3.79 -21.65
CA GLN A 199 2.10 -2.43 -22.18
C GLN A 199 1.06 -1.59 -21.43
N ILE A 200 1.50 -0.47 -20.84
CA ILE A 200 0.61 0.46 -20.15
C ILE A 200 0.30 1.67 -21.03
N ASP A 201 -0.89 2.24 -20.86
CA ASP A 201 -1.37 3.35 -21.69
C ASP A 201 -0.64 4.68 -21.40
N ALA A 202 -0.66 5.61 -22.36
CA ALA A 202 -0.11 6.95 -22.15
C ALA A 202 -0.85 7.72 -21.06
N SER A 203 -0.12 8.56 -20.31
CA SER A 203 -0.66 9.39 -19.22
C SER A 203 -1.34 8.59 -18.09
N THR A 204 -0.91 7.34 -17.87
CA THR A 204 -1.44 6.45 -16.81
C THR A 204 -0.42 6.05 -15.75
N PHE A 205 0.76 6.68 -15.78
CA PHE A 205 1.82 6.42 -14.83
C PHE A 205 2.54 7.71 -14.47
N HIS A 206 3.25 7.71 -13.34
CA HIS A 206 4.23 8.74 -13.06
C HIS A 206 5.58 8.14 -12.68
N VAL A 207 6.67 8.78 -13.10
CA VAL A 207 8.04 8.34 -12.80
C VAL A 207 8.40 8.67 -11.37
N ILE A 208 8.81 7.65 -10.62
CA ILE A 208 9.33 7.78 -9.27
C ILE A 208 10.81 8.15 -9.35
N THR A 209 11.13 9.35 -8.90
CA THR A 209 12.47 9.96 -9.00
C THR A 209 13.09 10.29 -7.64
N GLY A 210 12.31 10.27 -6.56
CA GLY A 210 12.80 10.59 -5.22
C GLY A 210 12.19 9.72 -4.13
N LYS A 211 12.97 9.40 -3.09
CA LYS A 211 12.62 8.45 -2.02
C LYS A 211 11.49 8.87 -1.07
N TRP A 212 11.02 10.10 -1.19
CA TRP A 212 9.93 10.66 -0.38
C TRP A 212 8.68 10.94 -1.23
N GLN A 213 8.62 10.38 -2.44
CA GLN A 213 7.46 10.50 -3.31
C GLN A 213 6.41 9.43 -2.98
N SER A 214 5.15 9.73 -3.24
CA SER A 214 4.07 8.74 -3.16
C SER A 214 4.42 7.49 -3.94
N GLY A 215 4.06 6.32 -3.40
CA GLY A 215 4.40 5.03 -3.96
C GLY A 215 5.78 4.47 -3.54
N THR A 216 6.68 5.27 -2.95
CA THR A 216 7.94 4.74 -2.40
C THR A 216 7.79 4.15 -1.01
N THR A 217 8.65 3.20 -0.66
CA THR A 217 8.65 2.56 0.67
C THR A 217 9.58 3.28 1.62
N VAL A 218 9.15 3.38 2.88
CA VAL A 218 9.99 3.77 4.02
C VAL A 218 10.00 2.65 5.05
N ALA A 219 11.11 2.56 5.79
CA ALA A 219 11.17 1.80 7.02
C ALA A 219 10.70 2.71 8.16
N ALA A 220 9.49 2.50 8.66
CA ALA A 220 8.90 3.31 9.73
C ALA A 220 9.11 2.63 11.09
N LYS A 221 9.73 3.34 12.03
CA LYS A 221 9.95 2.82 13.38
C LYS A 221 8.62 2.70 14.12
N ASP A 222 8.33 1.51 14.64
CA ASP A 222 7.15 1.23 15.45
C ASP A 222 7.52 0.31 16.61
N GLY A 223 7.73 0.92 17.79
CA GLY A 223 8.36 0.25 18.92
C GLY A 223 9.80 -0.14 18.63
N SER A 224 10.11 -1.43 18.74
CA SER A 224 11.43 -2.01 18.41
C SER A 224 11.54 -2.49 16.97
N ASP A 225 10.45 -2.51 16.21
CA ASP A 225 10.44 -2.96 14.82
C ASP A 225 10.57 -1.78 13.85
N TYR A 226 10.98 -2.09 12.63
CA TYR A 226 10.78 -1.23 11.47
C TYR A 226 9.72 -1.85 10.55
N LYS A 227 8.58 -1.16 10.38
CA LYS A 227 7.53 -1.57 9.45
C LYS A 227 7.87 -1.14 8.04
N ALA A 228 7.61 -2.02 7.07
CA ALA A 228 7.67 -1.67 5.66
C ALA A 228 6.34 -1.05 5.24
N VAL A 229 6.36 0.24 4.92
CA VAL A 229 5.15 1.00 4.57
C VAL A 229 5.39 1.88 3.35
N THR A 230 4.42 1.92 2.45
CA THR A 230 4.42 2.73 1.24
C THR A 230 3.86 4.13 1.55
N ILE A 231 4.55 5.18 1.10
CA ILE A 231 4.11 6.56 1.23
C ILE A 231 2.88 6.78 0.36
N ILE A 232 1.80 7.29 0.99
CA ILE A 232 0.65 7.86 0.28
C ILE A 232 0.87 9.37 0.09
N LYS A 233 1.22 10.07 1.17
CA LYS A 233 1.41 11.52 1.17
C LYS A 233 2.43 11.94 2.22
N VAL A 234 3.27 12.91 1.87
CA VAL A 234 4.12 13.65 2.82
C VAL A 234 3.60 15.08 2.92
N SER A 235 3.42 15.57 4.14
CA SER A 235 3.19 17.00 4.40
C SER A 235 3.94 17.43 5.66
N GLY A 236 4.91 18.32 5.48
CA GLY A 236 5.85 18.72 6.54
C GLY A 236 6.52 17.50 7.20
N GLU A 237 6.31 17.38 8.51
CA GLU A 237 6.84 16.30 9.36
C GLU A 237 5.92 15.08 9.45
N LYS A 238 4.77 15.06 8.75
CA LYS A 238 3.84 13.92 8.76
C LYS A 238 3.93 13.12 7.46
N VAL A 239 3.91 11.80 7.61
CA VAL A 239 3.92 10.85 6.49
C VAL A 239 2.70 9.94 6.62
N LEU A 240 1.73 10.08 5.74
CA LEU A 240 0.62 9.14 5.61
C LEU A 240 1.10 7.96 4.78
N THR A 241 0.88 6.76 5.29
CA THR A 241 1.41 5.52 4.71
C THR A 241 0.35 4.43 4.65
N ILE A 242 0.58 3.46 3.78
CA ILE A 242 -0.12 2.17 3.74
C ILE A 242 0.88 1.04 3.93
N GLY A 243 0.57 0.08 4.80
CA GLY A 243 1.42 -1.05 5.13
C GLY A 243 0.77 -2.40 4.81
N PHE A 244 1.28 -3.43 5.48
CA PHE A 244 0.80 -4.80 5.34
C PHE A 244 -0.72 -4.92 5.56
N GLY A 245 -1.37 -5.70 4.69
CA GLY A 245 -2.82 -5.93 4.74
C GLY A 245 -3.68 -4.71 4.37
N GLY A 246 -3.08 -3.59 3.95
CA GLY A 246 -3.79 -2.35 3.64
C GLY A 246 -4.00 -1.44 4.84
N ALA A 247 -3.36 -1.72 5.99
CA ALA A 247 -3.42 -0.85 7.16
C ALA A 247 -2.80 0.51 6.85
N MET A 248 -3.52 1.60 7.09
CA MET A 248 -3.01 2.96 6.91
C MET A 248 -2.69 3.62 8.24
N LYS A 249 -1.57 4.35 8.30
CA LYS A 249 -1.12 5.03 9.53
C LYS A 249 -0.31 6.28 9.17
N VAL A 250 -0.39 7.27 10.05
CA VAL A 250 0.45 8.47 10.01
C VAL A 250 1.67 8.25 10.91
N TYR A 251 2.85 8.50 10.38
CA TYR A 251 4.12 8.51 11.11
C TYR A 251 4.72 9.92 11.10
N ASN A 252 5.57 10.21 12.10
CA ASN A 252 6.48 11.36 11.96
C ASN A 252 7.57 11.00 10.95
N LYS A 253 7.94 11.96 10.12
CA LYS A 253 8.97 11.80 9.10
C LYS A 253 10.33 11.44 9.72
N SER A 254 10.62 11.94 10.92
CA SER A 254 11.83 11.62 11.69
C SER A 254 11.91 10.15 12.12
N ASP A 255 10.77 9.46 12.21
CA ASP A 255 10.69 8.04 12.57
C ASP A 255 10.78 7.14 11.33
N CYS A 256 10.87 7.73 10.14
CA CYS A 256 10.92 7.02 8.86
C CYS A 256 12.33 7.11 8.24
N THR A 257 12.85 5.96 7.81
CA THR A 257 14.05 5.87 6.98
C THR A 257 13.64 5.66 5.52
N ALA A 258 14.00 6.59 4.65
CA ALA A 258 13.69 6.52 3.23
C ALA A 258 14.59 5.52 2.50
N ILE A 259 13.98 4.64 1.71
CA ILE A 259 14.67 3.53 1.03
C ILE A 259 15.08 3.95 -0.38
N GLU A 260 16.23 3.45 -0.83
CA GLU A 260 16.69 3.66 -2.21
C GLU A 260 15.71 3.01 -3.20
N ILE A 261 15.21 3.80 -4.16
CA ILE A 261 14.35 3.32 -5.25
C ILE A 261 15.03 2.18 -6.02
N ARG A 262 16.36 2.24 -6.16
CA ARG A 262 17.18 1.16 -6.70
C ARG A 262 18.28 0.81 -5.69
N PRO A 263 18.21 -0.36 -5.05
CA PRO A 263 19.24 -0.75 -4.11
C PRO A 263 20.56 -1.01 -4.87
N ASN A 264 21.67 -0.49 -4.33
CA ASN A 264 23.01 -0.80 -4.82
C ASN A 264 23.58 -1.98 -4.03
N VAL A 265 23.11 -3.18 -4.35
CA VAL A 265 23.45 -4.43 -3.67
C VAL A 265 23.90 -5.50 -4.66
N LYS A 266 24.63 -6.49 -4.20
CA LYS A 266 25.07 -7.68 -4.95
C LYS A 266 24.93 -8.94 -4.10
N ALA A 267 25.03 -10.10 -4.74
CA ALA A 267 25.01 -11.39 -4.06
C ALA A 267 26.05 -11.44 -2.92
N GLY A 268 25.64 -11.95 -1.77
CA GLY A 268 26.44 -12.03 -0.54
C GLY A 268 26.39 -10.79 0.36
N ASP A 269 25.76 -9.68 -0.08
CA ASP A 269 25.58 -8.51 0.79
C ASP A 269 24.54 -8.81 1.89
N GLU A 270 24.84 -8.44 3.13
CA GLU A 270 23.88 -8.40 4.23
C GLU A 270 22.99 -7.16 4.10
N VAL A 271 21.68 -7.35 4.14
CA VAL A 271 20.67 -6.31 3.92
C VAL A 271 19.49 -6.48 4.87
N GLN A 272 18.65 -5.45 4.95
CA GLN A 272 17.31 -5.57 5.51
C GLN A 272 16.27 -5.58 4.39
N ALA A 273 15.32 -6.51 4.47
CA ALA A 273 14.21 -6.62 3.53
C ALA A 273 12.88 -6.94 4.24
N PRO A 274 11.71 -6.63 3.64
CA PRO A 274 10.42 -6.88 4.25
C PRO A 274 10.08 -8.37 4.31
N TRP A 275 9.59 -8.80 5.48
CA TRP A 275 8.95 -10.07 5.72
C TRP A 275 7.71 -9.83 6.59
N VAL A 276 6.53 -10.18 6.07
CA VAL A 276 5.23 -10.00 6.76
C VAL A 276 5.08 -8.61 7.38
N GLY A 277 5.33 -7.57 6.57
CA GLY A 277 5.10 -6.16 6.96
C GLY A 277 6.20 -5.50 7.80
N LYS A 278 7.29 -6.19 8.13
CA LYS A 278 8.43 -5.60 8.85
C LYS A 278 9.77 -5.95 8.21
N PHE A 279 10.78 -5.13 8.43
CA PHE A 279 12.14 -5.43 8.00
C PHE A 279 12.78 -6.52 8.85
N VAL A 280 13.52 -7.41 8.20
CA VAL A 280 14.36 -8.45 8.82
C VAL A 280 15.74 -8.47 8.18
N ASN A 281 16.77 -8.86 8.94
CA ASN A 281 18.11 -9.09 8.41
C ASN A 281 18.09 -10.33 7.49
N THR A 282 18.73 -10.24 6.32
CA THR A 282 18.86 -11.31 5.34
C THR A 282 20.07 -11.09 4.43
N THR A 283 20.40 -12.08 3.59
CA THR A 283 21.50 -12.05 2.63
C THR A 283 20.97 -12.01 1.20
N VAL A 284 21.55 -11.18 0.35
CA VAL A 284 21.22 -11.16 -1.09
C VAL A 284 21.77 -12.42 -1.78
N ILE A 285 20.90 -13.13 -2.51
CA ILE A 285 21.24 -14.29 -3.34
C ILE A 285 21.58 -13.84 -4.76
N LYS A 286 20.75 -12.97 -5.35
CA LYS A 286 20.96 -12.40 -6.69
C LYS A 286 20.11 -11.15 -6.89
N VAL A 287 20.46 -10.39 -7.93
CA VAL A 287 19.73 -9.18 -8.34
C VAL A 287 19.32 -9.32 -9.79
N ASP A 288 18.03 -9.12 -10.07
CA ASP A 288 17.49 -9.03 -11.43
C ASP A 288 17.19 -7.56 -11.75
N GLN A 289 18.13 -6.93 -12.45
CA GLN A 289 18.01 -5.54 -12.87
C GLN A 289 16.91 -5.34 -13.92
N LYS A 290 16.56 -6.38 -14.69
CA LYS A 290 15.55 -6.30 -15.75
C LYS A 290 14.16 -6.24 -15.15
N PHE A 291 13.89 -7.08 -14.16
CA PHE A 291 12.59 -7.13 -13.48
C PHE A 291 12.54 -6.37 -12.16
N GLY A 292 13.62 -5.68 -11.80
CA GLY A 292 13.67 -4.81 -10.62
C GLY A 292 13.44 -5.58 -9.33
N ARG A 293 14.08 -6.75 -9.19
CA ARG A 293 13.90 -7.65 -8.04
C ARG A 293 15.24 -8.05 -7.42
N VAL A 294 15.22 -8.29 -6.12
CA VAL A 294 16.33 -8.81 -5.33
C VAL A 294 15.86 -10.11 -4.68
N TRP A 295 16.59 -11.20 -4.90
CA TRP A 295 16.36 -12.45 -4.19
C TRP A 295 17.17 -12.40 -2.92
N CYS A 296 16.53 -12.68 -1.79
CA CYS A 296 17.16 -12.76 -0.49
C CYS A 296 16.86 -14.13 0.14
N GLU A 297 17.71 -14.56 1.06
CA GLU A 297 17.45 -15.75 1.88
C GLU A 297 16.17 -15.54 2.71
N ASP A 298 15.27 -16.52 2.75
CA ASP A 298 14.16 -16.50 3.70
C ASP A 298 14.62 -17.15 5.01
N PRO A 299 14.62 -16.43 6.14
CA PRO A 299 15.01 -17.01 7.43
C PRO A 299 14.06 -18.11 7.93
N TYR A 300 12.91 -18.32 7.28
CA TYR A 300 11.86 -19.25 7.68
C TYR A 300 11.46 -20.25 6.59
N SER A 301 12.10 -20.22 5.41
CA SER A 301 11.80 -21.10 4.28
C SER A 301 13.07 -21.48 3.51
N ASP A 302 13.03 -22.63 2.83
CA ASP A 302 14.08 -23.01 1.87
C ASP A 302 13.95 -22.23 0.55
N ASP A 303 12.77 -21.67 0.27
CA ASP A 303 12.51 -20.84 -0.89
C ASP A 303 12.91 -19.39 -0.62
N PRO A 304 13.57 -18.70 -1.57
CA PRO A 304 14.04 -17.33 -1.36
C PRO A 304 12.89 -16.31 -1.35
N MET A 305 13.04 -15.25 -0.58
CA MET A 305 12.19 -14.07 -0.70
C MET A 305 12.53 -13.31 -1.98
N VAL A 306 11.52 -12.86 -2.73
CA VAL A 306 11.71 -12.05 -3.95
C VAL A 306 11.20 -10.64 -3.72
N ILE A 307 12.12 -9.72 -3.43
CA ILE A 307 11.84 -8.38 -2.93
C ILE A 307 11.95 -7.38 -4.09
N PRO A 308 11.00 -6.45 -4.27
CA PRO A 308 11.12 -5.43 -5.30
C PRO A 308 12.20 -4.39 -5.01
N PHE A 309 12.69 -3.76 -6.08
CA PHE A 309 13.46 -2.54 -5.97
C PHE A 309 12.65 -1.47 -5.24
N GLY A 310 13.30 -0.70 -4.36
CA GLY A 310 12.63 0.23 -3.46
C GLY A 310 12.33 -0.34 -2.08
N ASP A 311 12.51 -1.65 -1.87
CA ASP A 311 12.19 -2.30 -0.60
C ASP A 311 13.39 -2.94 0.09
N VAL A 312 14.59 -2.91 -0.50
CA VAL A 312 15.82 -3.41 0.15
C VAL A 312 16.64 -2.23 0.67
N THR A 313 17.08 -2.31 1.93
CA THR A 313 17.90 -1.26 2.56
C THR A 313 19.05 -1.86 3.37
N THR A 314 19.90 -0.98 3.91
CA THR A 314 20.97 -1.31 4.87
C THR A 314 20.94 -0.32 6.02
N GLY A 315 21.53 -0.68 7.16
CA GLY A 315 21.76 0.25 8.28
C GLY A 315 20.54 0.52 9.18
N LEU A 316 19.49 -0.29 9.11
CA LEU A 316 18.45 -0.28 10.14
C LEU A 316 18.98 -0.96 11.42
N ASP A 317 18.57 -0.44 12.58
CA ASP A 317 18.92 -0.97 13.90
C ASP A 317 17.90 -2.06 14.31
N ILE A 318 18.12 -3.31 13.83
CA ILE A 318 17.23 -4.48 14.00
C ILE A 318 17.96 -5.64 14.67
#